data_AF-A0A6M0BWL2-F1
#
_entry.id   AF-A0A6M0BWL2-F1
#
_cell.length_a   1.000
_cell.length_b   1.000
_cell.length_c   1.000
_cell.angle_alpha   90.00
_cell.angle_beta   90.00
_cell.angle_gamma   90.00
#
_symmetry.space_group_name_H-M   'P 1'
#
loop_
_entity.id
_entity.type
_entity.pdbx_description
1 polymer ?
#
loop_
_entity_poly.entity_id
_entity_poly.type
_entity_poly.pdbx_seq_one_letter_code
_entity_poly.pdbx_strand_id
1 'polypeptide(L)' 'MTDSNFNHELQWTPEAQIKLKNIPYFVRAQARKRIEDLAREAEQEVVTAEIVEQARLEFGQ' A
#
# COMPACT_ATOMS: atom_id res chain seq x y z
N MET A 1 13.27 28.85 -0.92
CA MET A 1 12.62 28.03 -1.97
C MET A 1 12.80 26.60 -1.52
N THR A 2 11.77 26.00 -0.93
CA THR A 2 11.75 24.56 -0.61
C THR A 2 10.74 23.94 -1.56
N ASP A 3 11.25 23.52 -2.71
CA ASP A 3 10.56 22.61 -3.62
C ASP A 3 10.48 21.23 -2.93
N SER A 4 9.65 21.13 -1.91
CA SER A 4 9.26 19.86 -1.35
C SER A 4 8.07 19.37 -2.17
N ASN A 5 8.37 18.78 -3.32
CA ASN A 5 7.44 17.92 -4.01
C ASN A 5 7.23 16.69 -3.12
N PHE A 6 6.31 16.82 -2.16
CA PHE A 6 5.93 15.78 -1.19
C PHE A 6 5.12 14.68 -1.90
N ASN A 7 5.74 14.00 -2.86
CA ASN A 7 5.34 12.63 -3.14
C ASN A 7 5.92 11.78 -1.99
N HIS A 8 5.27 11.86 -0.82
CA HIS A 8 5.64 11.04 0.33
C HIS A 8 5.15 9.61 0.06
N GLU A 9 5.94 8.91 -0.75
CA GLU A 9 5.78 7.48 -0.94
C GLU A 9 5.94 6.80 0.42
N LEU A 10 4.95 5.98 0.79
CA LEU A 10 5.04 5.20 2.01
C LEU A 10 6.19 4.22 1.90
N GLN A 11 6.84 3.93 3.03
CA GLN A 11 7.80 2.85 3.10
C GLN A 11 7.07 1.51 3.05
N TRP A 12 7.68 0.47 2.49
CA TRP A 12 7.06 -0.86 2.42
C TRP A 12 7.99 -1.90 3.04
N THR A 13 7.44 -2.67 3.97
CA THR A 13 8.14 -3.86 4.47
C THR A 13 8.39 -4.87 3.32
N PRO A 14 9.48 -5.65 3.38
CA PRO A 14 9.74 -6.69 2.38
C PRO A 14 8.55 -7.65 2.18
N GLU A 15 7.87 -8.01 3.26
CA GLU A 15 6.71 -8.91 3.28
C GLU A 15 5.50 -8.27 2.57
N ALA A 16 5.25 -6.98 2.79
CA ALA A 16 4.20 -6.25 2.08
C ALA A 16 4.47 -6.17 0.58
N GLN A 17 5.72 -5.95 0.17
CA GLN A 17 6.10 -5.93 -1.24
C GLN A 17 5.88 -7.28 -1.91
N ILE A 18 6.20 -8.38 -1.22
CA ILE A 18 5.95 -9.75 -1.71
C ILE A 18 4.44 -9.97 -1.89
N LYS A 19 3.62 -9.61 -0.91
CA LYS A 19 2.16 -9.75 -1.00
C LYS A 19 1.56 -8.91 -2.13
N LEU A 20 2.03 -7.67 -2.32
CA LEU A 20 1.61 -6.82 -3.45
C LEU A 20 1.98 -7.44 -4.81
N LYS A 21 3.16 -8.08 -4.93
CA LYS A 21 3.57 -8.76 -6.16
C LYS A 21 2.67 -9.96 -6.49
N ASN A 22 2.13 -10.65 -5.49
CA ASN A 22 1.20 -11.76 -5.66
C ASN A 22 -0.18 -11.32 -6.17
N ILE A 23 -0.50 -10.02 -6.10
CA ILE A 23 -1.72 -9.47 -6.71
C ILE A 23 -1.58 -9.49 -8.24
N PRO A 24 -2.60 -9.98 -8.99
CA PRO A 24 -2.58 -9.98 -10.44
C PRO A 24 -2.29 -8.59 -11.02
N TYR A 25 -1.46 -8.53 -12.06
CA TYR A 25 -0.89 -7.25 -12.52
C TYR A 25 -1.96 -6.21 -12.94
N PHE A 26 -3.07 -6.66 -13.52
CA PHE A 26 -4.14 -5.81 -14.03
C PHE A 26 -4.95 -5.08 -12.93
N VAL A 27 -4.93 -5.61 -11.69
CA VAL A 27 -5.53 -4.96 -10.50
C VAL A 27 -4.50 -4.41 -9.53
N ARG A 28 -3.20 -4.69 -9.72
CA ARG A 28 -2.15 -4.33 -8.76
C ARG A 28 -2.06 -2.82 -8.48
N ALA A 29 -2.27 -1.98 -9.48
CA ALA A 29 -2.26 -0.52 -9.31
C ALA A 29 -3.41 -0.03 -8.40
N GLN A 30 -4.62 -0.59 -8.60
CA GLN A 30 -5.78 -0.29 -7.76
C GLN A 30 -5.57 -0.82 -6.33
N ALA A 31 -5.06 -2.04 -6.20
CA ALA A 31 -4.75 -2.62 -4.90
C ALA A 31 -3.69 -1.79 -4.16
N ARG A 32 -2.60 -1.38 -4.83
CA ARG A 32 -1.57 -0.52 -4.25
C ARG A 32 -2.16 0.77 -3.70
N LYS A 33 -3.00 1.46 -4.48
CA LYS A 33 -3.64 2.70 -4.04
C LYS A 33 -4.45 2.47 -2.77
N ARG A 34 -5.29 1.44 -2.72
CA ARG A 34 -6.11 1.16 -1.52
C ARG A 34 -5.26 0.82 -0.30
N ILE A 35 -4.17 0.08 -0.49
CA ILE A 35 -3.22 -0.23 0.59
C ILE A 35 -2.56 1.04 1.14
N GLU A 36 -2.16 1.96 0.26
CA GLU A 36 -1.58 3.24 0.66
C GLU A 36 -2.62 4.12 1.37
N ASP A 37 -3.88 4.12 0.90
CA ASP A 37 -4.98 4.83 1.55
C ASP A 37 -5.23 4.26 2.97
N LEU A 38 -5.27 2.93 3.14
CA LEU A 38 -5.44 2.28 4.44
C LEU A 38 -4.30 2.61 5.42
N ALA A 39 -3.05 2.64 4.94
CA ALA A 39 -1.91 3.03 5.76
C ALA A 39 -2.02 4.50 6.22
N ARG A 40 -2.49 5.40 5.34
CA ARG A 40 -2.74 6.81 5.68
C ARG A 40 -3.90 6.99 6.65
N GLU A 41 -4.99 6.26 6.45
CA GLU A 41 -6.13 6.22 7.38
C GLU A 41 -5.72 5.72 8.78
N ALA A 42 -4.75 4.81 8.83
CA ALA A 42 -4.15 4.32 10.08
C ALA A 42 -3.01 5.20 10.63
N GLU A 43 -2.73 6.35 10.00
CA GLU A 43 -1.62 7.26 10.34
C GLU A 43 -0.24 6.56 10.37
N GLN A 44 -0.05 5.54 9.52
CA GLN A 44 1.20 4.80 9.37
C GLN A 44 1.99 5.26 8.16
N GLU A 45 3.29 5.50 8.35
CA GLU A 45 4.23 5.83 7.27
C GLU A 45 4.81 4.58 6.58
N VAL A 46 4.59 3.39 7.16
CA VAL A 46 5.11 2.10 6.70
C VAL A 46 3.96 1.14 6.40
N VAL A 47 3.88 0.65 5.16
CA VAL A 47 2.98 -0.41 4.75
C VAL A 47 3.51 -1.76 5.23
N THR A 48 2.77 -2.38 6.15
CA THR A 48 3.03 -3.73 6.65
C THR A 48 2.29 -4.80 5.86
N ALA A 49 2.68 -6.05 6.07
CA ALA A 49 1.98 -7.20 5.50
C ALA A 49 0.50 -7.27 5.92
N GLU A 50 0.16 -6.80 7.13
CA GLU A 50 -1.23 -6.79 7.59
C GLU A 50 -2.10 -5.82 6.80
N ILE A 51 -1.61 -4.61 6.50
CA ILE A 51 -2.36 -3.62 5.71
C ILE A 51 -2.66 -4.17 4.30
N VAL A 52 -1.69 -4.89 3.70
CA VAL A 52 -1.90 -5.53 2.40
C VAL A 52 -3.01 -6.59 2.48
N GLU A 53 -3.03 -7.42 3.52
CA GLU A 53 -4.09 -8.42 3.69
C GLU A 53 -5.44 -7.79 4.03
N GLN A 54 -5.48 -6.72 4.81
CA GLN A 54 -6.70 -5.94 5.07
C GLN A 54 -7.30 -5.43 3.76
N ALA A 55 -6.48 -4.84 2.89
CA ALA A 55 -6.95 -4.41 1.57
C ALA A 55 -7.51 -5.59 0.77
N ARG A 56 -6.84 -6.75 0.77
CA ARG A 56 -7.31 -7.96 0.06
C ARG A 56 -8.66 -8.47 0.60
N LEU A 57 -8.90 -8.36 1.91
CA LEU A 57 -10.19 -8.72 2.52
C LEU A 57 -11.30 -7.77 2.09
N GLU A 58 -11.02 -6.47 1.97
CA GLU A 58 -11.99 -5.48 1.47
C GLU A 58 -12.31 -5.63 -0.02
N PHE A 59 -11.34 -6.05 -0.82
CA PHE A 59 -11.57 -6.42 -2.22
C PHE A 59 -12.33 -7.75 -2.37
N GLY A 60 -12.38 -8.56 -1.31
CA GLY A 60 -13.26 -9.71 -1.17
C GLY A 60 -13.03 -10.82 -2.20
N GLN A 61 -12.12 -11.75 -1.88
CA GLN A 61 -11.74 -12.89 -2.75
C GLN A 61 -10.97 -12.53 -4.03
#